data_AF-A0A813NWB9-F1
#
_entry.id   AF-A0A813NWB9-F1
#
_cell.length_a   1.000
_cell.length_b   1.000
_cell.length_c   1.000
_cell.angle_alpha   90.00
_cell.angle_beta   90.00
_cell.angle_gamma   90.00
#
_symmetry.space_group_name_H-M   'P 1'
#
loop_
_entity.id
_entity.type
_entity.pdbx_description
1 polymer ?
#
loop_
_entity_poly.entity_id
_entity_poly.type
_entity_poly.pdbx_seq_one_letter_code
_entity_poly.pdbx_strand_id
1 'polypeptide(L)'
;MVLNETLQQLVQYFLHHGALSEQELIELLESLRDRYDLKIKANDEIKIFTNQYLPKINENINPYGFDIKCVHSEEYENDVYYCCVQNLKPIFAKMDVSYTEKEAAIFEKMLELILLNDSHSTTTREIFEAVLGNGLKITKNDFNDVITRFRKEKWIESGRGRDADNLIILHIRAITEMSSFITDTYKDEVYACKLCSRLLLRGLRCPNCSCFLHRSCGVKYFKNLSMQKSKMSCPSCKQEWDQLILNDLDDEPEKENDQPRSSSLKRQSTTVATTSSRTSATTSSRARSTRRIVSDEDENDENNGF
;
A
#
# COMPACT_ATOMS: atom_id res chain seq x y z
N MET A 1 -32.50 6.17 -2.29
CA MET A 1 -32.77 4.74 -2.00
C MET A 1 -32.09 4.40 -0.68
N VAL A 2 -32.81 3.98 0.36
CA VAL A 2 -32.21 3.76 1.70
C VAL A 2 -31.14 2.66 1.64
N LEU A 3 -29.94 2.94 2.15
CA LEU A 3 -28.89 1.93 2.30
C LEU A 3 -29.36 0.84 3.27
N ASN A 4 -29.21 -0.42 2.90
CA ASN A 4 -29.44 -1.52 3.82
C ASN A 4 -28.35 -1.57 4.91
N GLU A 5 -28.60 -2.31 5.99
CA GLU A 5 -27.70 -2.38 7.15
C GLU A 5 -26.26 -2.76 6.76
N THR A 6 -26.08 -3.70 5.82
CA THR A 6 -24.75 -4.12 5.38
C THR A 6 -23.99 -3.02 4.65
N LEU A 7 -24.66 -2.25 3.78
CA LEU A 7 -24.01 -1.11 3.11
C LEU A 7 -23.73 0.03 4.08
N GLN A 8 -24.54 0.21 5.13
CA GLN A 8 -24.25 1.17 6.20
C GLN A 8 -22.98 0.78 6.97
N GLN A 9 -22.79 -0.52 7.24
CA GLN A 9 -21.56 -1.00 7.89
C GLN A 9 -20.31 -0.78 7.04
N LEU A 10 -20.41 -0.97 5.72
CA LEU A 10 -19.32 -0.61 4.81
C LEU A 10 -18.96 0.87 4.92
N VAL A 11 -19.96 1.76 4.89
CA VAL A 11 -19.74 3.20 5.06
C VAL A 11 -19.07 3.53 6.39
N GLN A 12 -19.52 2.93 7.51
CA GLN A 12 -18.90 3.13 8.82
C GLN A 12 -17.43 2.70 8.82
N TYR A 13 -17.12 1.57 8.19
CA TYR A 13 -15.75 1.08 8.10
C TYR A 13 -14.86 2.03 7.29
N PHE A 14 -15.37 2.54 6.15
CA PHE A 14 -14.68 3.54 5.33
C PHE A 14 -14.47 4.86 6.06
N LEU A 15 -15.43 5.34 6.84
CA LEU A 15 -15.30 6.55 7.65
C LEU A 15 -14.27 6.38 8.77
N HIS A 16 -14.15 5.18 9.36
CA HIS A 16 -13.20 4.92 10.44
C HIS A 16 -11.75 4.78 9.92
N HIS A 17 -11.55 4.05 8.82
CA HIS A 17 -10.20 3.75 8.31
C HIS A 17 -9.71 4.78 7.27
N GLY A 18 -10.63 5.50 6.63
CA GLY A 18 -10.38 6.49 5.58
C GLY A 18 -9.93 5.91 4.23
N ALA A 19 -9.04 4.91 4.23
CA ALA A 19 -8.65 4.17 3.03
C ALA A 19 -8.48 2.69 3.33
N LEU A 20 -8.87 1.85 2.37
CA LEU A 20 -8.67 0.41 2.39
C LEU A 20 -7.90 -0.02 1.14
N SER A 21 -6.88 -0.84 1.29
CA SER A 21 -6.27 -1.57 0.18
C SER A 21 -7.28 -2.59 -0.38
N GLU A 22 -6.99 -3.12 -1.56
CA GLU A 22 -7.80 -4.18 -2.14
C GLU A 22 -7.92 -5.40 -1.21
N GLN A 23 -6.81 -5.80 -0.57
CA GLN A 23 -6.78 -6.93 0.36
C GLN A 23 -7.62 -6.67 1.61
N GLU A 24 -7.49 -5.50 2.24
CA GLU A 24 -8.29 -5.14 3.42
C GLU A 24 -9.79 -5.07 3.09
N LEU A 25 -10.13 -4.59 1.89
CA LEU A 25 -11.51 -4.56 1.42
C LEU A 25 -12.05 -5.98 1.19
N ILE A 26 -11.25 -6.89 0.61
CA ILE A 26 -11.64 -8.30 0.46
C ILE A 26 -11.96 -8.89 1.84
N GLU A 27 -11.03 -8.78 2.80
CA GLU A 27 -11.23 -9.30 4.16
C GLU A 27 -12.49 -8.74 4.84
N LEU A 28 -12.75 -7.44 4.66
CA LEU A 28 -13.98 -6.82 5.13
C LEU A 28 -15.24 -7.40 4.46
N LEU A 29 -15.22 -7.53 3.13
CA LEU A 29 -16.37 -8.05 2.36
C LEU A 29 -16.65 -9.51 2.71
N GLU A 30 -15.61 -10.32 2.92
CA GLU A 30 -15.74 -11.71 3.39
C GLU A 30 -16.34 -11.76 4.80
N SER A 31 -15.82 -10.95 5.71
CA SER A 31 -16.35 -10.85 7.07
C SER A 31 -17.82 -10.39 7.12
N LEU A 32 -18.22 -9.52 6.19
CA LEU A 32 -19.61 -9.08 6.07
C LEU A 32 -20.50 -10.11 5.37
N ARG A 33 -19.98 -10.88 4.41
CA ARG A 33 -20.66 -12.02 3.79
C ARG A 33 -20.96 -13.13 4.80
N ASP A 34 -20.06 -13.36 5.74
CA ASP A 34 -20.22 -14.43 6.72
C ASP A 34 -21.17 -14.02 7.87
N ARG A 35 -21.19 -12.72 8.22
CA ARG A 35 -22.04 -12.17 9.29
C ARG A 35 -23.42 -11.69 8.81
N TYR A 36 -23.55 -11.30 7.54
CA TYR A 36 -24.75 -10.74 6.94
C TYR A 36 -25.01 -11.41 5.58
N ASP A 37 -26.24 -11.34 5.05
CA ASP A 37 -26.59 -11.90 3.73
C ASP A 37 -26.05 -11.04 2.55
N LEU A 38 -24.77 -10.70 2.58
CA LEU A 38 -24.10 -9.94 1.52
C LEU A 38 -23.92 -10.85 0.30
N LYS A 39 -24.62 -10.53 -0.78
CA LYS A 39 -24.63 -11.32 -2.01
C LYS A 39 -23.35 -11.11 -2.82
N ILE A 40 -22.26 -11.68 -2.35
CA ILE A 40 -20.95 -11.69 -3.03
C ILE A 40 -20.51 -13.14 -3.20
N LYS A 41 -20.19 -13.52 -4.44
CA LYS A 41 -19.55 -14.79 -4.73
C LYS A 41 -18.07 -14.71 -4.38
N ALA A 42 -17.52 -15.80 -3.87
CA ALA A 42 -16.08 -15.93 -3.65
C ALA A 42 -15.30 -15.66 -4.96
N ASN A 43 -14.21 -14.90 -4.86
CA ASN A 43 -13.36 -14.43 -5.96
C ASN A 43 -13.96 -13.34 -6.87
N ASP A 44 -15.18 -12.87 -6.58
CA ASP A 44 -15.82 -11.76 -7.29
C ASP A 44 -15.98 -10.52 -6.37
N GLU A 45 -15.38 -10.51 -5.18
CA GLU A 45 -15.54 -9.50 -4.11
C GLU A 45 -15.38 -8.08 -4.66
N ILE A 46 -14.20 -7.77 -5.19
CA ILE A 46 -13.84 -6.44 -5.69
C ILE A 46 -14.70 -6.04 -6.89
N LYS A 47 -14.96 -6.98 -7.80
CA LYS A 47 -15.76 -6.75 -8.99
C LYS A 47 -17.21 -6.43 -8.64
N ILE A 48 -17.81 -7.18 -7.71
CA ILE A 48 -19.20 -6.95 -7.26
C ILE A 48 -19.27 -5.65 -6.47
N PHE A 49 -18.33 -5.41 -5.55
CA PHE A 49 -18.28 -4.17 -4.79
C PHE A 49 -18.21 -2.96 -5.73
N THR A 50 -17.23 -2.93 -6.62
CA THR A 50 -16.99 -1.80 -7.54
C THR A 50 -18.17 -1.56 -8.48
N ASN A 51 -18.77 -2.61 -9.05
CA ASN A 51 -19.81 -2.46 -10.06
C ASN A 51 -21.22 -2.30 -9.49
N GLN A 52 -21.47 -2.78 -8.26
CA GLN A 52 -22.84 -2.85 -7.72
C GLN A 52 -23.03 -2.09 -6.41
N TYR A 53 -22.08 -2.17 -5.47
CA TYR A 53 -22.25 -1.59 -4.14
C TYR A 53 -21.69 -0.17 -4.06
N LEU A 54 -20.49 0.05 -4.58
CA LEU A 54 -19.84 1.36 -4.58
C LEU A 54 -20.73 2.47 -5.21
N PRO A 55 -21.37 2.27 -6.39
CA PRO A 55 -22.24 3.30 -6.96
C PRO A 55 -23.45 3.63 -6.06
N LYS A 56 -24.05 2.61 -5.43
CA LYS A 56 -25.20 2.79 -4.52
C LYS A 56 -24.80 3.48 -3.22
N ILE A 57 -23.62 3.15 -2.70
CA ILE A 57 -23.04 3.82 -1.54
C ILE A 57 -22.82 5.29 -1.88
N ASN A 58 -22.08 5.60 -2.95
CA ASN A 58 -21.77 6.98 -3.34
C ASN A 58 -23.03 7.79 -3.65
N GLU A 59 -24.05 7.22 -4.30
CA GLU A 59 -25.35 7.90 -4.49
C GLU A 59 -25.97 8.37 -3.16
N ASN A 60 -25.76 7.64 -2.07
CA ASN A 60 -26.27 7.96 -0.75
C ASN A 60 -25.37 8.88 0.08
N ILE A 61 -24.05 8.80 -0.07
CA ILE A 61 -23.10 9.60 0.73
C ILE A 61 -22.71 10.92 0.06
N ASN A 62 -22.82 11.02 -1.28
CA ASN A 62 -22.53 12.24 -2.05
C ASN A 62 -23.31 13.48 -1.57
N PRO A 63 -24.62 13.40 -1.24
CA PRO A 63 -25.37 14.55 -0.71
C PRO A 63 -24.81 15.13 0.60
N TYR A 64 -24.04 14.32 1.36
CA TYR A 64 -23.38 14.74 2.59
C TYR A 64 -21.93 15.18 2.35
N GLY A 65 -21.51 15.27 1.09
CA GLY A 65 -20.16 15.69 0.72
C GLY A 65 -19.10 14.61 0.87
N PHE A 66 -19.45 13.33 0.94
CA PHE A 66 -18.49 12.22 0.94
C PHE A 66 -18.56 11.45 -0.37
N ASP A 67 -17.44 10.86 -0.80
CA ASP A 67 -17.35 10.00 -1.98
C ASP A 67 -16.29 8.91 -1.72
N ILE A 68 -16.54 7.67 -2.12
CA ILE A 68 -15.52 6.61 -2.06
C ILE A 68 -14.95 6.43 -3.46
N LYS A 69 -13.63 6.59 -3.59
CA LYS A 69 -12.91 6.54 -4.87
C LYS A 69 -11.92 5.39 -4.91
N CYS A 70 -11.91 4.67 -6.03
CA CYS A 70 -10.83 3.74 -6.36
C CYS A 70 -9.64 4.53 -6.94
N VAL A 71 -8.48 4.43 -6.28
CA VAL A 71 -7.28 5.19 -6.61
C VAL A 71 -6.08 4.24 -6.60
N HIS A 72 -5.20 4.36 -7.59
CA HIS A 72 -3.95 3.62 -7.65
C HIS A 72 -2.87 4.38 -6.86
N SER A 73 -1.99 3.67 -6.16
CA SER A 73 -0.81 4.30 -5.55
C SER A 73 0.08 4.93 -6.61
N GLU A 74 0.71 6.06 -6.27
CA GLU A 74 1.72 6.70 -7.12
C GLU A 74 3.11 6.06 -6.96
N GLU A 75 3.33 5.37 -5.82
CA GLU A 75 4.60 4.73 -5.47
C GLU A 75 4.59 3.23 -5.79
N TYR A 76 3.49 2.53 -5.46
CA TYR A 76 3.37 1.09 -5.58
C TYR A 76 2.39 0.73 -6.72
N GLU A 77 2.93 0.35 -7.88
CA GLU A 77 2.14 0.25 -9.11
C GLU A 77 0.90 -0.65 -9.04
N ASN A 78 1.04 -1.80 -8.37
CA ASN A 78 -0.03 -2.80 -8.26
C ASN A 78 -1.01 -2.49 -7.13
N ASP A 79 -0.73 -1.48 -6.32
CA ASP A 79 -1.54 -1.20 -5.14
C ASP A 79 -2.71 -0.28 -5.51
N VAL A 80 -3.90 -0.77 -5.17
CA VAL A 80 -5.17 -0.08 -5.35
C VAL A 80 -5.79 0.14 -3.99
N TYR A 81 -6.26 1.36 -3.78
CA TYR A 81 -6.94 1.78 -2.57
C TYR A 81 -8.33 2.31 -2.88
N TYR A 82 -9.24 2.08 -1.94
CA TYR A 82 -10.57 2.66 -1.90
C TYR A 82 -10.57 3.73 -0.80
N CYS A 83 -10.53 5.00 -1.20
CA CYS A 83 -10.42 6.13 -0.29
C CYS A 83 -11.78 6.80 -0.11
N CYS A 84 -12.22 6.94 1.14
CA CYS A 84 -13.36 7.77 1.52
C CYS A 84 -12.90 9.22 1.59
N VAL A 85 -13.31 10.03 0.63
CA VAL A 85 -12.91 11.42 0.52
C VAL A 85 -14.05 12.35 0.91
N GLN A 86 -13.70 13.43 1.59
CA GLN A 86 -14.63 14.51 1.85
C GLN A 86 -14.45 15.60 0.78
N ASN A 87 -15.52 15.92 0.05
CA ASN A 87 -15.58 16.95 -0.99
C ASN A 87 -15.68 18.37 -0.40
N LEU A 88 -15.05 18.64 0.74
CA LEU A 88 -14.86 19.99 1.28
C LEU A 88 -13.47 20.49 0.90
N LYS A 89 -13.23 21.81 0.88
CA LYS A 89 -11.87 22.38 0.78
C LYS A 89 -11.10 22.01 2.05
N PRO A 90 -10.24 20.98 2.05
CA PRO A 90 -9.73 20.42 3.28
C PRO A 90 -8.46 21.15 3.69
N ILE A 91 -8.47 21.76 4.87
CA ILE A 91 -7.23 22.03 5.63
C ILE A 91 -7.05 20.83 6.54
N PHE A 92 -5.84 20.35 6.80
CA PHE A 92 -5.60 19.17 7.65
C PHE A 92 -6.34 19.24 9.00
N ALA A 93 -6.28 20.38 9.69
CA ALA A 93 -7.02 20.63 10.94
C ALA A 93 -8.56 20.58 10.81
N LYS A 94 -9.09 20.62 9.58
CA LYS A 94 -10.52 20.44 9.26
C LYS A 94 -10.86 19.04 8.77
N MET A 95 -9.87 18.20 8.47
CA MET A 95 -10.08 16.84 7.98
C MET A 95 -10.36 15.86 9.12
N ASP A 96 -9.74 16.09 10.28
CA ASP A 96 -10.00 15.26 11.45
C ASP A 96 -9.90 16.10 12.74
N VAL A 97 -11.03 16.21 13.42
CA VAL A 97 -11.20 16.95 14.69
C VAL A 97 -10.45 16.30 15.86
N SER A 98 -9.91 15.09 15.69
CA SER A 98 -9.20 14.35 16.73
C SER A 98 -7.72 14.73 16.88
N TYR A 99 -7.15 15.50 15.94
CA TYR A 99 -5.77 15.98 16.04
C TYR A 99 -5.66 17.25 16.88
N THR A 100 -4.67 17.27 17.76
CA THR A 100 -4.29 18.47 18.52
C THR A 100 -3.58 19.49 17.62
N GLU A 101 -3.52 20.76 18.06
CA GLU A 101 -2.80 21.81 17.32
C GLU A 101 -1.32 21.46 17.08
N LYS A 102 -0.68 20.75 18.02
CA LYS A 102 0.72 20.32 17.86
C LYS A 102 0.86 19.28 16.76
N GLU A 103 -0.08 18.35 16.68
CA GLU A 103 -0.08 17.28 15.69
C GLU A 103 -0.39 17.82 14.30
N ALA A 104 -1.34 18.77 14.21
CA ALA A 104 -1.60 19.52 13.00
C ALA A 104 -0.34 20.28 12.52
N ALA A 105 0.38 20.95 13.42
CA ALA A 105 1.63 21.63 13.07
C ALA A 105 2.72 20.68 12.56
N ILE A 106 2.81 19.46 13.13
CA ILE A 106 3.73 18.42 12.63
C ILE A 106 3.33 17.99 11.22
N PHE A 107 2.04 17.72 11.01
CA PHE A 107 1.55 17.30 9.71
C PHE A 107 1.76 18.38 8.64
N GLU A 108 1.42 19.64 8.95
CA GLU A 108 1.61 20.77 8.04
C GLU A 108 3.09 20.93 7.67
N LYS A 109 4.00 20.81 8.65
CA LYS A 109 5.43 20.92 8.36
C LYS A 109 5.95 19.74 7.54
N MET A 110 5.50 18.52 7.83
CA MET A 110 5.82 17.34 7.04
C MET A 110 5.31 17.46 5.61
N LEU A 111 4.09 17.95 5.43
CA LEU A 111 3.48 18.17 4.12
C LEU A 111 4.28 19.20 3.32
N GLU A 112 4.66 20.31 3.93
CA GLU A 112 5.54 21.33 3.33
C GLU A 112 6.88 20.71 2.91
N LEU A 113 7.56 19.99 3.81
CA LEU A 113 8.83 19.34 3.50
C LEU A 113 8.72 18.39 2.31
N ILE A 114 7.68 17.56 2.27
CA ILE A 114 7.41 16.63 1.17
C ILE A 114 7.12 17.38 -0.13
N LEU A 115 6.25 18.39 -0.12
CA LEU A 115 5.83 19.03 -1.36
C LEU A 115 6.91 19.93 -1.98
N LEU A 116 7.75 20.56 -1.16
CA LEU A 116 8.78 21.50 -1.63
C LEU A 116 10.09 20.85 -2.11
N ASN A 117 10.19 19.52 -2.08
CA ASN A 117 11.39 18.82 -2.55
C ASN A 117 11.12 17.96 -3.80
N ASP A 118 12.12 17.85 -4.67
CA ASP A 118 12.02 17.16 -5.96
C ASP A 118 11.69 15.66 -5.84
N SER A 119 12.06 15.02 -4.73
CA SER A 119 11.80 13.59 -4.47
C SER A 119 10.39 13.33 -3.92
N HIS A 120 9.67 14.39 -3.57
CA HIS A 120 8.42 14.39 -2.82
C HIS A 120 8.43 13.56 -1.52
N SER A 121 9.61 13.34 -0.93
CA SER A 121 9.83 12.46 0.23
C SER A 121 10.69 13.16 1.28
N THR A 122 10.55 12.80 2.55
CA THR A 122 11.38 13.33 3.65
C THR A 122 11.72 12.22 4.63
N THR A 123 12.42 12.52 5.72
CA THR A 123 12.70 11.56 6.79
C THR A 123 12.10 11.99 8.11
N THR A 124 11.88 11.04 9.01
CA THR A 124 11.43 11.31 10.40
C THR A 124 12.31 12.35 11.10
N ARG A 125 13.63 12.30 10.86
CA ARG A 125 14.61 13.23 11.44
C ARG A 125 14.40 14.66 10.92
N GLU A 126 14.27 14.83 9.61
CA GLU A 126 14.08 16.15 8.99
C GLU A 126 12.79 16.82 9.48
N ILE A 127 11.71 16.05 9.57
CA ILE A 127 10.44 16.56 10.12
C ILE A 127 10.64 17.00 11.58
N PHE A 128 11.28 16.16 12.40
CA PHE A 128 11.51 16.47 13.82
C PHE A 128 12.35 17.74 14.02
N GLU A 129 13.45 17.86 13.28
CA GLU A 129 14.32 19.05 13.32
C GLU A 129 13.57 20.30 12.86
N ALA A 130 12.75 20.19 11.80
CA ALA A 130 11.99 21.32 11.27
C ALA A 130 10.91 21.82 12.24
N VAL A 131 10.19 20.92 12.91
CA VAL A 131 9.15 21.33 13.88
C VAL A 131 9.76 21.96 15.12
N LEU A 132 10.91 21.46 15.60
CA LEU A 132 11.65 22.09 16.70
C LEU A 132 12.20 23.46 16.31
N GLY A 133 12.72 23.60 15.08
CA GLY A 133 13.19 24.87 14.52
C GLY A 133 12.08 25.92 14.43
N ASN A 134 10.85 25.50 14.20
CA ASN A 134 9.65 26.35 14.22
C ASN A 134 9.12 26.63 15.64
N GLY A 135 9.83 26.21 16.69
CA GLY A 135 9.48 26.49 18.08
C GLY A 135 8.43 25.55 18.68
N LEU A 136 8.06 24.45 18.00
CA LEU A 136 7.13 23.47 18.54
C LEU A 136 7.77 22.74 19.73
N LYS A 137 7.11 22.75 20.89
CA LYS A 137 7.55 22.03 22.09
C LYS A 137 6.96 20.63 22.13
N ILE A 138 7.76 19.63 21.74
CA ILE A 138 7.39 18.21 21.73
C ILE A 138 8.58 17.32 22.09
N THR A 139 8.34 16.19 22.76
CA THR A 139 9.38 15.20 23.04
C THR A 139 9.59 14.27 21.83
N LYS A 140 10.72 13.57 21.78
CA LYS A 140 10.98 12.59 20.72
C LYS A 140 9.94 11.44 20.73
N ASN A 141 9.54 10.99 21.92
CA ASN A 141 8.57 9.91 22.06
C ASN A 141 7.19 10.34 21.58
N ASP A 142 6.69 11.50 22.04
CA ASP A 142 5.39 12.03 21.59
C ASP A 142 5.38 12.23 20.07
N PHE A 143 6.49 12.73 19.50
CA PHE A 143 6.61 12.90 18.06
C PHE A 143 6.54 11.55 17.31
N ASN A 144 7.26 10.54 17.77
CA ASN A 144 7.24 9.21 17.16
C ASN A 144 5.86 8.55 17.26
N ASP A 145 5.14 8.76 18.36
CA ASP A 145 3.76 8.26 18.53
C ASP A 145 2.83 8.91 17.49
N VAL A 146 2.99 10.22 17.22
CA VAL A 146 2.24 10.94 16.20
C VAL A 146 2.55 10.41 14.79
N ILE A 147 3.83 10.21 14.45
CA ILE A 147 4.22 9.63 13.15
C ILE A 147 3.67 8.22 12.99
N THR A 148 3.72 7.41 14.04
CA THR A 148 3.15 6.04 14.05
C THR A 148 1.65 6.07 13.79
N ARG A 149 0.93 7.01 14.41
CA ARG A 149 -0.49 7.19 14.16
C ARG A 149 -0.77 7.64 12.73
N PHE A 150 0.00 8.58 12.17
CA PHE A 150 -0.15 8.99 10.77
C PHE A 150 0.02 7.82 9.79
N ARG A 151 0.97 6.91 10.05
CA ARG A 151 1.14 5.66 9.26
C ARG A 151 -0.07 4.74 9.42
N LYS A 152 -0.50 4.48 10.66
CA LYS A 152 -1.65 3.61 10.96
C LYS A 152 -2.93 4.09 10.30
N GLU A 153 -3.14 5.41 10.29
CA GLU A 153 -4.29 6.05 9.66
C GLU A 153 -4.08 6.34 8.16
N LYS A 154 -2.97 5.87 7.58
CA LYS A 154 -2.68 5.95 6.14
C LYS A 154 -2.66 7.38 5.61
N TRP A 155 -2.13 8.30 6.41
CA TRP A 155 -1.77 9.64 5.92
C TRP A 155 -0.40 9.62 5.25
N ILE A 156 0.49 8.77 5.72
CA ILE A 156 1.84 8.58 5.21
C ILE A 156 2.18 7.10 5.10
N GLU A 157 3.15 6.80 4.25
CA GLU A 157 3.71 5.46 4.07
C GLU A 157 5.23 5.54 3.83
N SER A 158 5.89 4.40 3.82
CA SER A 158 7.32 4.33 3.49
C SER A 158 7.53 4.57 1.99
N GLY A 159 8.64 5.17 1.60
CA GLY A 159 9.05 5.26 0.18
C GLY A 159 9.70 3.97 -0.32
N ARG A 160 10.05 3.90 -1.61
CA ARG A 160 10.91 2.84 -2.17
C ARG A 160 12.38 3.28 -2.26
N GLY A 161 13.27 2.29 -2.40
CA GLY A 161 14.70 2.49 -2.65
C GLY A 161 15.59 1.97 -1.54
N ARG A 162 16.88 2.30 -1.62
CA ARG A 162 17.92 1.77 -0.73
C ARG A 162 17.72 2.15 0.74
N ASP A 163 17.03 3.27 0.99
CA ASP A 163 16.74 3.82 2.31
C ASP A 163 15.22 3.87 2.59
N ALA A 164 14.46 2.96 1.97
CA ALA A 164 12.99 2.91 2.02
C ALA A 164 12.40 3.03 3.44
N ASP A 165 13.01 2.34 4.41
CA ASP A 165 12.53 2.31 5.80
C ASP A 165 12.58 3.68 6.48
N ASN A 166 13.46 4.57 6.00
CA ASN A 166 13.68 5.90 6.52
C ASN A 166 12.97 7.00 5.73
N LEU A 167 12.49 6.68 4.52
CA LEU A 167 11.76 7.63 3.67
C LEU A 167 10.28 7.64 4.03
N ILE A 168 9.75 8.82 4.27
CA ILE A 168 8.33 9.11 4.44
C ILE A 168 7.81 9.79 3.19
N ILE A 169 6.72 9.25 2.66
CA ILE A 169 5.95 9.83 1.57
C ILE A 169 4.49 9.99 1.98
N LEU A 170 3.75 10.86 1.29
CA LEU A 170 2.30 10.92 1.46
C LEU A 170 1.67 9.64 0.91
N HIS A 171 0.80 9.04 1.70
CA HIS A 171 -0.02 7.94 1.25
C HIS A 171 -1.11 8.44 0.29
N ILE A 172 -1.58 7.58 -0.62
CA ILE A 172 -2.54 7.96 -1.66
C ILE A 172 -3.85 8.56 -1.12
N ARG A 173 -4.25 8.15 0.10
CA ARG A 173 -5.35 8.76 0.85
C ARG A 173 -5.14 10.26 1.04
N ALA A 174 -4.00 10.66 1.59
CA ALA A 174 -3.67 12.05 1.86
C ALA A 174 -3.65 12.87 0.56
N ILE A 175 -3.04 12.34 -0.49
CA ILE A 175 -2.98 12.99 -1.82
C ILE A 175 -4.41 13.21 -2.37
N THR A 176 -5.27 12.20 -2.24
CA THR A 176 -6.64 12.26 -2.79
C THR A 176 -7.53 13.19 -1.99
N GLU A 177 -7.54 13.05 -0.66
CA GLU A 177 -8.34 13.88 0.24
C GLU A 177 -7.91 15.34 0.18
N MET A 178 -6.61 15.62 0.21
CA MET A 178 -6.06 16.99 0.21
C MET A 178 -5.84 17.59 -1.17
N SER A 179 -6.28 16.91 -2.24
CA SER A 179 -5.94 17.28 -3.61
C SER A 179 -6.20 18.74 -3.95
N SER A 180 -7.36 19.29 -3.55
CA SER A 180 -7.69 20.70 -3.79
C SER A 180 -6.80 21.66 -3.01
N PHE A 181 -6.54 21.40 -1.73
CA PHE A 181 -5.65 22.22 -0.90
C PHE A 181 -4.21 22.22 -1.41
N ILE A 182 -3.69 21.03 -1.74
CA ILE A 182 -2.35 20.88 -2.29
C ILE A 182 -2.22 21.64 -3.61
N THR A 183 -3.19 21.47 -4.51
CA THR A 183 -3.19 22.15 -5.81
C THR A 183 -3.32 23.67 -5.66
N ASP A 184 -4.14 24.16 -4.74
CA ASP A 184 -4.34 25.60 -4.53
C ASP A 184 -3.13 26.26 -3.86
N THR A 185 -2.47 25.57 -2.93
CA THR A 185 -1.40 26.12 -2.08
C THR A 185 0.00 25.93 -2.68
N TYR A 186 0.24 24.79 -3.33
CA TYR A 186 1.55 24.35 -3.85
C TYR A 186 1.51 24.17 -5.37
N LYS A 187 0.70 24.96 -6.08
CA LYS A 187 0.46 24.85 -7.53
C LYS A 187 1.71 24.77 -8.41
N ASP A 188 2.81 25.37 -7.96
CA ASP A 188 4.07 25.47 -8.69
C ASP A 188 5.00 24.26 -8.42
N GLU A 189 4.68 23.46 -7.39
CA GLU A 189 5.48 22.32 -6.89
C GLU A 189 4.83 20.97 -7.21
N VAL A 190 3.62 20.98 -7.79
CA VAL A 190 2.86 19.76 -8.07
C VAL A 190 2.43 19.68 -9.53
N TYR A 191 2.18 18.46 -10.00
CA TYR A 191 1.83 18.21 -11.38
C TYR A 191 0.37 17.79 -11.51
N ALA A 192 -0.17 17.91 -12.72
CA ALA A 192 -1.44 17.34 -13.09
C ALA A 192 -1.24 16.28 -14.18
N CYS A 193 -1.77 15.09 -13.96
CA CYS A 193 -1.71 14.02 -14.95
C CYS A 193 -2.44 14.44 -16.23
N LYS A 194 -1.77 14.37 -17.39
CA LYS A 194 -2.32 14.83 -18.67
C LYS A 194 -3.57 14.05 -19.14
N LEU A 195 -3.78 12.84 -18.62
CA LEU A 195 -4.89 11.96 -19.02
C LEU A 195 -6.11 12.10 -18.11
N CYS A 196 -5.93 12.16 -16.79
CA CYS A 196 -7.04 12.22 -15.83
C CYS A 196 -7.24 13.61 -15.22
N SER A 197 -6.32 14.55 -15.46
CA SER A 197 -6.30 15.92 -14.91
C SER A 197 -6.31 16.01 -13.38
N ARG A 198 -5.96 14.92 -12.68
CA ARG A 198 -5.84 14.90 -11.21
C ARG A 198 -4.42 15.25 -10.77
N LEU A 199 -4.31 15.72 -9.54
CA LEU A 199 -3.06 15.94 -8.82
C LEU A 199 -2.14 14.72 -8.96
N LEU A 200 -0.86 14.99 -9.17
CA LEU A 200 0.22 14.02 -9.31
C LEU A 200 1.45 14.56 -8.59
N LEU A 201 1.99 13.78 -7.66
CA LEU A 201 3.29 14.04 -7.05
C LEU A 201 4.35 13.18 -7.73
N ARG A 202 4.06 11.89 -7.97
CA ARG A 202 4.98 10.95 -8.62
C ARG A 202 4.35 10.26 -9.81
N GLY A 203 5.14 10.04 -10.85
CA GLY A 203 4.68 9.36 -12.04
C GLY A 203 5.66 9.38 -13.20
N LEU A 204 5.14 9.16 -14.40
CA LEU A 204 5.91 9.16 -15.63
C LEU A 204 6.05 10.58 -16.17
N ARG A 205 7.29 11.02 -16.40
CA ARG A 205 7.60 12.31 -17.01
C ARG A 205 8.06 12.13 -18.45
N CYS A 206 7.55 12.95 -19.36
CA CYS A 206 8.01 12.96 -20.74
C CYS A 206 9.43 13.53 -20.80
N PRO A 207 10.39 12.88 -21.48
CA PRO A 207 11.74 13.43 -21.62
C PRO A 207 11.77 14.69 -22.51
N ASN A 208 10.74 14.91 -23.31
CA ASN A 208 10.70 15.92 -24.36
C ASN A 208 9.79 17.12 -24.07
N CYS A 209 8.97 17.07 -23.01
CA CYS A 209 8.09 18.17 -22.64
C CYS A 209 7.67 18.08 -21.16
N SER A 210 6.88 19.04 -20.68
CA SER A 210 6.35 19.07 -19.31
C SER A 210 5.14 18.15 -19.07
N CYS A 211 4.97 17.09 -19.86
CA CYS A 211 3.85 16.15 -19.68
C CYS A 211 4.15 15.16 -18.55
N PHE A 212 3.26 15.09 -17.57
CA PHE A 212 3.28 14.11 -16.49
C PHE A 212 2.06 13.19 -16.58
N LEU A 213 2.24 11.92 -16.23
CA LEU A 213 1.19 10.90 -16.22
C LEU A 213 1.30 10.07 -14.94
N HIS A 214 0.18 9.78 -14.29
CA HIS A 214 0.16 8.71 -13.28
C HIS A 214 0.64 7.42 -13.94
N ARG A 215 1.42 6.59 -13.23
CA ARG A 215 1.90 5.31 -13.76
C ARG A 215 0.76 4.47 -14.33
N SER A 216 -0.30 4.29 -13.55
CA SER A 216 -1.51 3.57 -13.96
C SER A 216 -2.20 4.16 -15.20
N CYS A 217 -2.21 5.49 -15.36
CA CYS A 217 -2.76 6.14 -16.54
C CYS A 217 -1.86 5.93 -17.77
N GLY A 218 -0.54 6.07 -17.59
CA GLY A 218 0.45 5.84 -18.62
C GLY A 218 0.45 4.40 -19.13
N VAL A 219 0.49 3.42 -18.23
CA VAL A 219 0.41 1.98 -18.57
C VAL A 219 -0.81 1.69 -19.43
N LYS A 220 -2.01 2.13 -18.99
CA LYS A 220 -3.26 1.95 -19.75
C LYS A 220 -3.19 2.60 -21.13
N TYR A 221 -2.66 3.82 -21.21
CA TYR A 221 -2.55 4.57 -22.46
C TYR A 221 -1.55 3.95 -23.45
N PHE A 222 -0.33 3.63 -23.01
CA PHE A 222 0.70 3.05 -23.86
C PHE A 222 0.37 1.61 -24.27
N LYS A 223 -0.26 0.81 -23.39
CA LYS A 223 -0.78 -0.51 -23.74
C LYS A 223 -1.82 -0.43 -24.85
N ASN A 224 -2.71 0.57 -24.81
CA ASN A 224 -3.70 0.79 -25.87
C ASN A 224 -3.03 1.15 -27.22
N LEU A 225 -2.04 2.06 -27.22
CA LEU A 225 -1.28 2.38 -28.44
C LEU A 225 -0.55 1.15 -29.01
N SER A 226 0.07 0.35 -28.15
CA SER A 226 0.75 -0.89 -28.53
C SER A 226 -0.21 -1.90 -29.16
N MET A 227 -1.39 -2.11 -28.58
CA MET A 227 -2.44 -2.97 -29.16
C MET A 227 -2.90 -2.47 -30.54
N GLN A 228 -2.88 -1.15 -30.77
CA GLN A 228 -3.18 -0.53 -32.05
C GLN A 228 -1.99 -0.50 -33.02
N LYS A 229 -0.87 -1.16 -32.69
CA LYS A 229 0.40 -1.16 -33.47
C LYS A 229 0.93 0.26 -33.76
N SER A 230 0.60 1.20 -32.88
CA SER A 230 1.06 2.58 -32.95
C SER A 230 2.31 2.77 -32.09
N LYS A 231 3.18 3.71 -32.47
CA LYS A 231 4.33 4.08 -31.65
C LYS A 231 3.87 4.66 -30.30
N MET A 232 4.57 4.28 -29.24
CA MET A 232 4.37 4.88 -27.91
C MET A 232 4.75 6.35 -27.98
N SER A 233 3.75 7.23 -28.00
CA SER A 233 3.93 8.66 -28.21
C SER A 233 3.28 9.46 -27.09
N CYS A 234 3.96 10.53 -26.67
CA CYS A 234 3.47 11.42 -25.63
C CYS A 234 2.09 11.98 -25.99
N PRO A 235 1.09 11.94 -25.08
CA PRO A 235 -0.23 12.48 -25.38
C PRO A 235 -0.20 14.00 -25.64
N SER A 236 0.80 14.71 -25.10
CA SER A 236 1.00 16.15 -25.26
C SER A 236 1.81 16.51 -26.52
N CYS A 237 3.12 16.20 -26.56
CA CYS A 237 4.00 16.65 -27.65
C CYS A 237 4.07 15.69 -28.85
N LYS A 238 3.41 14.52 -28.78
CA LYS A 238 3.41 13.46 -29.81
C LYS A 238 4.78 12.86 -30.16
N GLN A 239 5.86 13.29 -29.51
CA GLN A 239 7.16 12.68 -29.66
C GLN A 239 7.17 11.27 -29.07
N GLU A 240 8.04 10.43 -29.62
CA GLU A 240 8.25 9.06 -29.17
C GLU A 240 8.67 9.06 -27.69
N TRP A 241 8.03 8.18 -26.91
CA TRP A 241 8.29 8.03 -25.49
C TRP A 241 9.16 6.80 -25.30
N ASP A 242 10.44 7.02 -25.01
CA ASP A 242 11.41 5.94 -24.93
C ASP A 242 11.12 5.02 -23.73
N GLN A 243 11.25 3.71 -23.94
CA GLN A 243 10.59 2.66 -23.16
C GLN A 243 11.16 2.39 -21.77
N LEU A 244 12.23 3.08 -21.36
CA LEU A 244 13.02 2.74 -20.16
C LEU A 244 12.26 2.82 -18.82
N ILE A 245 11.02 3.34 -18.78
CA ILE A 245 10.25 3.49 -17.53
C ILE A 245 9.15 2.41 -17.36
N LEU A 246 8.87 1.61 -18.40
CA LEU A 246 7.87 0.54 -18.33
C LEU A 246 8.48 -0.86 -18.12
N ASN A 247 9.81 -0.97 -17.98
CA ASN A 247 10.48 -2.25 -17.76
C ASN A 247 10.75 -2.54 -16.27
N ASP A 248 10.67 -1.54 -15.39
CA ASP A 248 10.69 -1.73 -13.92
C ASP A 248 9.32 -2.24 -13.38
N LEU A 249 8.40 -2.60 -14.28
CA LEU A 249 7.04 -3.06 -13.94
C LEU A 249 6.94 -4.59 -13.75
N ASP A 250 8.05 -5.31 -13.99
CA ASP A 250 8.13 -6.78 -13.91
C ASP A 250 9.04 -7.28 -12.77
N ASP A 251 9.54 -6.41 -11.88
CA ASP A 251 10.27 -6.83 -10.66
C ASP A 251 9.26 -7.38 -9.62
N GLU A 252 8.74 -8.57 -9.90
CA GLU A 252 8.36 -9.51 -8.84
C GLU A 252 9.64 -9.81 -8.02
N PRO A 253 9.59 -9.81 -6.68
CA PRO A 253 10.68 -10.37 -5.91
C PRO A 253 10.83 -11.83 -6.34
N GLU A 254 11.98 -12.18 -6.94
CA GLU A 254 12.31 -13.56 -7.26
C GLU A 254 12.04 -14.42 -6.02
N LYS A 255 10.98 -15.23 -6.09
CA LYS A 255 10.77 -16.28 -5.08
C LYS A 255 11.97 -17.20 -5.21
N GLU A 256 12.86 -17.15 -4.22
CA GLU A 256 13.91 -18.16 -4.02
C GLU A 256 13.26 -19.53 -4.17
N ASN A 257 13.54 -20.16 -5.31
CA ASN A 257 12.99 -21.44 -5.67
C ASN A 257 13.81 -22.48 -4.90
N ASP A 258 13.44 -22.70 -3.65
CA ASP A 258 14.08 -23.67 -2.77
C ASP A 258 13.67 -25.08 -3.23
N GLN A 259 14.29 -25.56 -4.31
CA GLN A 259 14.18 -26.95 -4.71
C GLN A 259 15.15 -27.80 -3.89
N PRO A 260 14.68 -28.89 -3.26
CA PRO A 260 15.54 -29.76 -2.47
C PRO A 260 16.54 -30.48 -3.39
N ARG A 261 17.84 -30.23 -3.14
CA ARG A 261 18.96 -31.00 -3.69
C ARG A 261 18.82 -32.47 -3.32
N SER A 262 18.21 -33.27 -4.21
CA SER A 262 18.34 -34.73 -4.16
C SER A 262 19.70 -35.11 -4.73
N SER A 263 20.62 -35.45 -3.84
CA SER A 263 21.94 -35.97 -4.18
C SER A 263 21.83 -37.39 -4.75
N SER A 264 21.76 -37.51 -6.08
CA SER A 264 21.85 -38.81 -6.76
C SER A 264 23.31 -39.18 -7.00
N LEU A 265 23.92 -39.87 -6.03
CA LEU A 265 25.21 -40.54 -6.19
C LEU A 265 25.03 -41.76 -7.10
N LYS A 266 25.56 -41.66 -8.32
CA LYS A 266 25.81 -42.79 -9.23
C LYS A 266 26.78 -43.76 -8.55
N ARG A 267 26.32 -44.97 -8.21
CA ARG A 267 27.19 -46.12 -7.95
C ARG A 267 26.94 -47.21 -8.97
N GLN A 268 28.02 -47.59 -9.64
CA GLN A 268 28.12 -48.60 -10.68
C GLN A 268 27.77 -50.00 -10.16
N SER A 269 27.17 -50.76 -11.05
CA SER A 269 26.80 -52.16 -10.90
C SER A 269 28.02 -53.07 -10.93
N THR A 270 28.10 -54.03 -10.00
CA THR A 270 28.69 -55.35 -10.25
C THR A 270 27.94 -56.42 -9.47
N THR A 271 27.75 -57.51 -10.17
CA THR A 271 27.08 -58.78 -9.89
C THR A 271 27.56 -59.52 -8.63
N VAL A 272 26.69 -60.31 -8.00
CA VAL A 272 26.71 -61.81 -8.01
C VAL A 272 25.62 -62.36 -7.05
N ALA A 273 25.10 -63.52 -7.47
CA ALA A 273 24.09 -64.42 -6.90
C ALA A 273 24.01 -64.60 -5.37
N THR A 274 22.85 -65.06 -4.88
CA THR A 274 22.52 -66.46 -4.49
C THR A 274 21.44 -66.48 -3.38
N THR A 275 20.29 -67.11 -3.69
CA THR A 275 19.43 -67.98 -2.85
C THR A 275 18.98 -67.61 -1.41
N SER A 276 17.67 -67.83 -1.21
CA SER A 276 17.01 -68.49 -0.06
C SER A 276 16.41 -67.65 1.09
N SER A 277 15.07 -67.65 1.07
CA SER A 277 14.19 -68.21 2.12
C SER A 277 13.92 -67.47 3.44
N ARG A 278 12.60 -67.36 3.69
CA ARG A 278 11.88 -67.61 4.97
C ARG A 278 12.02 -66.57 6.10
N THR A 279 10.97 -65.78 6.37
CA THR A 279 9.80 -66.02 7.26
C THR A 279 9.90 -65.20 8.56
N SER A 280 8.87 -64.39 8.77
CA SER A 280 8.08 -64.32 10.00
C SER A 280 8.72 -63.85 11.31
N ALA A 281 8.19 -62.70 11.74
CA ALA A 281 7.41 -62.56 12.97
C ALA A 281 8.11 -62.14 14.28
N THR A 282 7.52 -61.07 14.80
CA THR A 282 7.02 -60.88 16.17
C THR A 282 7.96 -60.45 17.29
N THR A 283 7.45 -59.43 17.99
CA THR A 283 7.52 -59.19 19.44
C THR A 283 8.88 -58.75 19.99
N SER A 284 9.00 -57.90 21.01
CA SER A 284 8.08 -57.10 21.80
C SER A 284 8.94 -56.24 22.73
N SER A 285 8.36 -55.14 23.21
CA SER A 285 8.54 -54.59 24.56
C SER A 285 9.96 -54.27 25.05
N ARG A 286 10.19 -53.02 25.46
CA ARG A 286 10.02 -52.65 26.88
C ARG A 286 10.32 -51.17 27.11
N ALA A 287 9.50 -50.62 27.99
CA ALA A 287 9.58 -49.30 28.59
C ALA A 287 10.74 -49.16 29.59
N ARG A 288 11.24 -47.92 29.77
CA ARG A 288 11.52 -47.22 31.06
C ARG A 288 12.07 -45.82 30.72
N SER A 289 11.37 -44.71 30.94
CA SER A 289 11.01 -44.01 32.19
C SER A 289 12.14 -43.17 32.82
N THR A 290 11.75 -41.94 33.22
CA THR A 290 12.41 -40.92 34.08
C THR A 290 13.50 -40.07 33.41
N ARG A 291 13.64 -38.74 33.61
CA ARG A 291 13.21 -37.72 34.61
C ARG A 291 13.43 -36.34 33.93
N ARG A 292 12.51 -35.36 33.92
CA ARG A 292 12.31 -34.23 34.89
C ARG A 292 13.62 -33.53 35.28
N ILE A 293 13.85 -32.23 34.96
CA ILE A 293 13.56 -31.02 35.78
C ILE A 293 14.09 -29.79 34.96
N VAL A 294 13.29 -28.72 34.66
CA VAL A 294 13.25 -27.34 35.27
C VAL A 294 14.56 -26.54 35.07
N SER A 295 14.67 -25.22 34.85
CA SER A 295 13.90 -24.06 34.34
C SER A 295 14.93 -22.91 34.17
N ASP A 296 14.44 -21.67 33.98
CA ASP A 296 15.11 -20.35 34.15
C ASP A 296 15.60 -19.75 32.81
N GLU A 297 15.00 -18.64 32.31
CA GLU A 297 15.16 -17.22 32.74
C GLU A 297 16.64 -16.81 32.61
N ASP A 298 17.08 -15.76 31.91
CA ASP A 298 16.53 -14.46 31.54
C ASP A 298 17.44 -13.84 30.44
N GLU A 299 17.11 -12.59 30.06
CA GLU A 299 18.01 -11.53 29.56
C GLU A 299 17.90 -11.14 28.07
N ASN A 300 17.11 -10.08 27.88
CA ASN A 300 17.38 -8.86 27.12
C ASN A 300 18.73 -8.79 26.40
N ASP A 301 18.68 -8.43 25.12
CA ASP A 301 19.67 -7.50 24.60
C ASP A 301 19.05 -6.54 23.59
N GLU A 302 19.34 -5.27 23.85
CA GLU A 302 19.02 -4.09 23.07
C GLU A 302 19.66 -4.18 21.69
N ASN A 303 18.93 -3.83 20.64
CA ASN A 303 19.58 -3.41 19.40
C ASN A 303 18.79 -2.29 18.72
N ASN A 304 19.18 -1.05 19.04
CA ASN A 304 18.79 0.16 18.32
C ASN A 304 19.60 0.24 17.01
N GLY A 305 18.96 -0.04 15.88
CA GLY A 305 19.44 0.28 14.54
C GLY A 305 18.66 1.48 13.97
N PHE A 306 19.40 2.46 13.46
CA PHE A 306 18.94 3.71 12.83
C PHE A 306 18.28 3.50 11.46
#